data_AF-A0A0C2ZRR1-F1
#
_entry.id   AF-A0A0C2ZRR1-F1
#
_cell.length_a   1.000
_cell.length_b   1.000
_cell.length_c   1.000
_cell.angle_alpha   90.00
_cell.angle_beta   90.00
_cell.angle_gamma   90.00
#
_symmetry.space_group_name_H-M   'P 1'
#
loop_
_entity.id
_entity.type
_entity.pdbx_description
1 polymer ?
#
loop_
_entity_poly.entity_id
_entity_poly.type
_entity_poly.pdbx_seq_one_letter_code
_entity_poly.pdbx_strand_id
1 'polypeptide(L)'
;MSSGNNTNSKDSLEVQIAKFNKQSCCRCKKLMKQAAEQEAQRKAEEERRKAEEEAKRVAEEEARKLAEEEAKKKAKEDAQKRAKFQAQWKANLERKAREEAEAKAAAEVMRQRRAASQHMPNEEVQGWYPPCDQCRKSGDSKGCVLPNNAHTPTCHRCQKMKVKCYFEVSTVTMKRLASGKKRKESEMSVTMVVMSLRGGEKHKRTRRAVADAASNEEIKEALGGFLVAGPSMRPDPVMQVLDWQLGEVIAAIDCNTRELAWLRGKMDGFTWEMKRMADHSNQKSKGRARPEETEEEEEKSDNMSDADE
;
A
#
# COMPACT_ATOMS: atom_id res chain seq x y z
N MET A 1 85.18 76.29 44.19
CA MET A 1 85.18 75.83 42.79
C MET A 1 85.29 74.32 42.78
N SER A 2 84.17 73.60 42.70
CA SER A 2 84.16 72.14 42.49
C SER A 2 83.50 71.88 41.14
N SER A 3 84.32 71.91 40.10
CA SER A 3 83.93 71.58 38.74
C SER A 3 84.76 70.36 38.35
N GLY A 4 84.23 69.17 38.62
CA GLY A 4 84.95 67.93 38.35
C GLY A 4 83.99 66.75 38.26
N ASN A 5 84.05 66.08 37.10
CA ASN A 5 83.65 64.69 36.89
C ASN A 5 82.16 64.40 36.60
N ASN A 6 81.67 64.83 35.43
CA ASN A 6 80.41 64.34 34.84
C ASN A 6 80.58 63.62 33.49
N THR A 7 81.81 63.38 33.02
CA THR A 7 82.08 62.82 31.68
C THR A 7 81.85 61.31 31.58
N ASN A 8 82.17 60.52 32.62
CA ASN A 8 81.99 59.06 32.60
C ASN A 8 80.54 58.58 32.54
N SER A 9 79.57 59.41 32.94
CA SER A 9 78.16 59.02 32.89
C SER A 9 77.57 59.12 31.48
N LYS A 10 78.16 59.94 30.60
CA LYS A 10 77.64 60.22 29.27
C LYS A 10 77.93 59.07 28.30
N ASP A 11 79.13 58.50 28.35
CA ASP A 11 79.55 57.39 27.50
C ASP A 11 78.76 56.09 27.80
N SER A 12 78.40 55.87 29.07
CA SER A 12 77.56 54.72 29.47
C SER A 12 76.15 54.78 28.87
N LEU A 13 75.58 55.99 28.78
CA LEU A 13 74.23 56.20 28.27
C LEU A 13 74.15 56.01 26.75
N GLU A 14 75.17 56.46 26.01
CA GLU A 14 75.25 56.26 24.56
C GLU A 14 75.35 54.77 24.18
N VAL A 15 76.12 53.98 24.93
CA VAL A 15 76.21 52.52 24.72
C VAL A 15 74.88 51.83 25.00
N GLN A 16 74.15 52.25 26.03
CA GLN A 16 72.82 51.70 26.33
C GLN A 16 71.80 52.04 25.24
N ILE A 17 71.80 53.28 24.74
CA ILE A 17 70.95 53.71 23.62
C ILE A 17 71.26 52.89 22.36
N ALA A 18 72.53 52.70 22.01
CA ALA A 18 72.92 51.90 20.85
C ALA A 18 72.46 50.43 20.97
N LYS A 19 72.59 49.84 22.16
CA LYS A 19 72.13 48.47 22.44
C LYS A 19 70.61 48.35 22.35
N PHE A 20 69.89 49.32 22.89
CA PHE A 20 68.43 49.40 22.78
C PHE A 20 67.97 49.57 21.33
N ASN A 21 68.59 50.47 20.57
CA ASN A 21 68.27 50.70 19.16
C ASN A 21 68.51 49.45 18.31
N LYS A 22 69.61 48.74 18.54
CA LYS A 22 69.91 47.47 17.86
C LYS A 22 68.85 46.40 18.18
N GLN A 23 68.45 46.29 19.45
CA GLN A 23 67.41 45.35 19.87
C GLN A 23 66.04 45.70 19.28
N SER A 24 65.69 47.00 19.27
CA SER A 24 64.46 47.52 18.67
C SER A 24 64.40 47.21 17.17
N CYS A 25 65.48 47.47 16.43
CA CYS A 25 65.57 47.15 15.00
C CYS A 25 65.41 45.64 14.72
N CYS A 26 66.03 44.77 15.53
CA CYS A 26 65.85 43.32 15.41
C CYS A 26 64.39 42.89 15.68
N ARG A 27 63.71 43.51 16.64
CA ARG A 27 62.28 43.23 16.91
C ARG A 27 61.40 43.72 15.77
N CYS A 28 61.62 44.93 15.27
CA CYS A 28 60.88 45.47 14.12
C CYS A 28 61.02 44.58 12.88
N LYS A 29 62.23 44.10 12.56
CA LYS A 29 62.45 43.17 11.43
C LYS A 29 61.71 41.84 11.62
N LYS A 30 61.70 41.28 12.83
CA LYS A 30 60.93 40.05 13.13
C LYS A 30 59.43 40.26 12.97
N LEU A 31 58.90 41.38 13.47
CA LEU A 31 57.48 41.71 13.35
C LEU A 31 57.07 41.94 11.89
N MET A 32 57.86 42.66 11.10
CA MET A 32 57.58 42.84 9.67
C MET A 32 57.59 41.50 8.91
N LYS A 33 58.53 40.60 9.23
CA LYS A 33 58.57 39.27 8.63
C LYS A 33 57.32 38.44 8.98
N GLN A 34 56.92 38.44 10.26
CA GLN A 34 55.70 37.75 10.69
C GLN A 34 54.43 38.34 10.07
N ALA A 35 54.34 39.65 9.92
CA ALA A 35 53.22 40.30 9.26
C ALA A 35 53.12 39.91 7.78
N ALA A 36 54.25 39.86 7.06
CA ALA A 36 54.29 39.43 5.66
C ALA A 36 53.90 37.94 5.51
N GLU A 37 54.37 37.07 6.40
CA GLU A 37 54.00 35.65 6.42
C GLU A 37 52.50 35.46 6.72
N GLN A 38 51.93 36.20 7.67
CA GLN A 38 50.50 36.15 7.96
C GLN A 38 49.65 36.68 6.80
N GLU A 39 50.08 37.75 6.12
CA GLU A 39 49.36 38.27 4.96
C GLU A 39 49.37 37.27 3.80
N ALA A 40 50.50 36.61 3.54
CA ALA A 40 50.61 35.56 2.54
C ALA A 40 49.74 34.34 2.88
N GLN A 41 49.71 33.93 4.15
CA GLN A 41 48.84 32.84 4.61
C GLN A 41 47.35 33.18 4.48
N ARG A 42 46.94 34.41 4.83
CA ARG A 42 45.55 34.85 4.70
C ARG A 42 45.10 34.84 3.24
N LYS A 43 45.93 35.34 2.32
CA LYS A 43 45.63 35.30 0.88
C LYS A 43 45.50 33.86 0.36
N ALA A 44 46.39 32.96 0.78
CA ALA A 44 46.31 31.56 0.38
C ALA A 44 45.06 30.85 0.94
N GLU A 45 44.67 31.13 2.19
CA GLU A 45 43.46 30.56 2.78
C GLU A 45 42.19 31.11 2.11
N GLU A 46 42.17 32.41 1.79
CA GLU A 46 41.04 33.05 1.11
C GLU A 46 40.82 32.44 -0.29
N GLU A 47 41.88 32.25 -1.07
CA GLU A 47 41.79 31.59 -2.38
C GLU A 47 41.34 30.13 -2.26
N ARG A 48 41.82 29.40 -1.25
CA ARG A 48 41.35 28.04 -0.99
C ARG A 48 39.86 28.00 -0.64
N ARG A 49 39.39 28.93 0.20
CA ARG A 49 37.96 29.03 0.56
C ARG A 49 37.09 29.37 -0.65
N LYS A 50 37.55 30.27 -1.54
CA LYS A 50 36.83 30.59 -2.78
C LYS A 50 36.70 29.35 -3.68
N ALA A 51 37.79 28.61 -3.87
CA ALA A 51 37.78 27.39 -4.68
C ALA A 51 36.87 26.29 -4.08
N GLU A 52 36.87 26.14 -2.75
CA GLU A 52 35.99 25.19 -2.06
C GLU A 52 34.51 25.58 -2.17
N GLU A 53 34.19 26.86 -2.00
CA GLU A 53 32.81 27.35 -2.14
C GLU A 53 32.31 27.22 -3.59
N GLU A 54 33.15 27.48 -4.58
CA GLU A 54 32.82 27.26 -5.99
C GLU A 54 32.59 25.77 -6.28
N ALA A 55 33.48 24.88 -5.84
CA ALA A 55 33.30 23.44 -5.99
C ALA A 55 32.01 22.93 -5.31
N LYS A 56 31.68 23.46 -4.12
CA LYS A 56 30.44 23.14 -3.42
C LYS A 56 29.20 23.62 -4.17
N ARG A 57 29.23 24.83 -4.74
CA ARG A 57 28.13 25.37 -5.55
C ARG A 57 27.88 24.53 -6.80
N VAL A 58 28.94 24.11 -7.49
CA VAL A 58 28.83 23.25 -8.68
C VAL A 58 28.23 21.89 -8.30
N ALA A 59 28.71 21.25 -7.23
CA ALA A 59 28.17 19.97 -6.77
C ALA A 59 26.69 20.06 -6.35
N GLU A 60 26.29 21.14 -5.67
CA GLU A 60 24.90 21.37 -5.27
C GLU A 60 23.99 21.64 -6.47
N GLU A 61 24.45 22.40 -7.45
CA GLU A 61 23.69 22.67 -8.68
C GLU A 61 23.49 21.39 -9.51
N GLU A 62 24.52 20.55 -9.62
CA GLU A 62 24.43 19.27 -10.32
C GLU A 62 23.46 18.31 -9.60
N ALA A 63 23.54 18.20 -8.28
CA ALA A 63 22.61 17.42 -7.48
C ALA A 63 21.15 17.90 -7.64
N ARG A 64 20.95 19.23 -7.69
CA ARG A 64 19.61 19.81 -7.93
C ARG A 64 19.08 19.47 -9.33
N LYS A 65 19.91 19.58 -10.37
CA LYS A 65 19.52 19.23 -11.75
C LYS A 65 19.13 17.76 -11.88
N LEU A 66 19.89 16.85 -11.25
CA LEU A 66 19.59 15.42 -11.23
C LEU A 66 18.26 15.14 -10.53
N ALA A 67 18.01 15.75 -9.37
CA ALA A 67 16.77 15.59 -8.63
C ALA A 67 15.54 16.12 -9.43
N GLU A 68 15.69 17.25 -10.12
CA GLU A 68 14.64 17.83 -10.95
C GLU A 68 14.31 16.94 -12.17
N GLU A 69 15.33 16.42 -12.85
CA GLU A 69 15.16 15.48 -13.97
C GLU A 69 14.48 14.18 -13.53
N GLU A 70 14.87 13.63 -12.37
CA GLU A 70 14.23 12.43 -11.82
C GLU A 70 12.75 12.71 -11.45
N ALA A 71 12.46 13.84 -10.84
CA ALA A 71 11.09 14.26 -10.53
C ALA A 71 10.24 14.42 -11.80
N LYS A 72 10.78 15.05 -12.84
CA LYS A 72 10.12 15.18 -14.16
C LYS A 72 9.85 13.82 -14.80
N LYS A 73 10.80 12.88 -14.75
CA LYS A 73 10.62 11.51 -15.26
C LYS A 73 9.50 10.78 -14.52
N LYS A 74 9.50 10.82 -13.19
CA LYS A 74 8.43 10.21 -12.36
C LYS A 74 7.05 10.81 -12.66
N ALA A 75 6.97 12.13 -12.79
CA ALA A 75 5.71 12.82 -13.12
C ALA A 75 5.18 12.42 -14.51
N LYS A 76 6.06 12.31 -15.53
CA LYS A 76 5.68 11.84 -16.87
C LYS A 76 5.23 10.38 -16.86
N GLU A 77 5.92 9.51 -16.13
CA GLU A 77 5.55 8.10 -16.01
C GLU A 77 4.19 7.93 -15.32
N ASP A 78 3.93 8.67 -14.22
CA ASP A 78 2.65 8.63 -13.54
C ASP A 78 1.51 9.15 -14.44
N ALA A 79 1.73 10.27 -15.14
CA ALA A 79 0.78 10.79 -16.12
C ALA A 79 0.48 9.77 -17.23
N GLN A 80 1.49 9.07 -17.74
CA GLN A 80 1.32 8.03 -18.75
C GLN A 80 0.56 6.82 -18.18
N LYS A 81 0.85 6.37 -16.95
CA LYS A 81 0.12 5.28 -16.29
C LYS A 81 -1.35 5.64 -16.08
N ARG A 82 -1.65 6.86 -15.64
CA ARG A 82 -3.03 7.37 -15.50
C ARG A 82 -3.76 7.41 -16.84
N ALA A 83 -3.11 7.91 -17.90
CA ALA A 83 -3.70 7.95 -19.24
C ALA A 83 -4.00 6.53 -19.76
N LYS A 84 -3.07 5.60 -19.61
CA LYS A 84 -3.27 4.17 -19.97
C LYS A 84 -4.41 3.55 -19.19
N PHE A 85 -4.47 3.77 -17.88
CA PHE A 85 -5.54 3.25 -17.03
C PHE A 85 -6.91 3.82 -17.44
N GLN A 86 -7.00 5.13 -17.68
CA GLN A 86 -8.23 5.76 -18.15
C GLN A 86 -8.68 5.21 -19.52
N ALA A 87 -7.76 5.04 -20.46
CA ALA A 87 -8.07 4.47 -21.78
C ALA A 87 -8.56 3.02 -21.65
N GLN A 88 -7.90 2.20 -20.84
CA GLN A 88 -8.30 0.82 -20.58
C GLN A 88 -9.67 0.74 -19.89
N TRP A 89 -9.93 1.62 -18.93
CA TRP A 89 -11.20 1.69 -18.23
C TRP A 89 -12.35 2.07 -19.17
N LYS A 90 -12.16 3.09 -20.02
CA LYS A 90 -13.14 3.47 -21.05
C LYS A 90 -13.42 2.32 -22.02
N ALA A 91 -12.38 1.66 -22.54
CA ALA A 91 -12.53 0.51 -23.43
C ALA A 91 -13.27 -0.66 -22.76
N ASN A 92 -13.04 -0.90 -21.46
CA ASN A 92 -13.74 -1.93 -20.70
C ASN A 92 -15.24 -1.60 -20.55
N LEU A 93 -15.57 -0.34 -20.24
CA LEU A 93 -16.94 0.12 -20.16
C LEU A 93 -17.68 0.01 -21.50
N GLU A 94 -17.05 0.43 -22.59
CA GLU A 94 -17.64 0.31 -23.92
C GLU A 94 -17.89 -1.15 -24.31
N ARG A 95 -16.94 -2.05 -24.02
CA ARG A 95 -17.13 -3.48 -24.24
C ARG A 95 -18.28 -4.03 -23.42
N LYS A 96 -18.38 -3.68 -22.14
CA LYS A 96 -19.49 -4.10 -21.27
C LYS A 96 -20.84 -3.59 -21.79
N ALA A 97 -20.89 -2.35 -22.29
CA ALA A 97 -22.10 -1.80 -22.89
C ALA A 97 -22.50 -2.54 -24.17
N ARG A 98 -21.52 -2.95 -25.01
CA ARG A 98 -21.78 -3.79 -26.20
C ARG A 98 -22.28 -5.18 -25.82
N GLU A 99 -21.63 -5.84 -24.86
CA GLU A 99 -22.05 -7.16 -24.35
C GLU A 99 -23.49 -7.11 -23.80
N GLU A 100 -23.86 -6.05 -23.07
CA GLU A 100 -25.22 -5.85 -22.58
C GLU A 100 -26.23 -5.60 -23.71
N ALA A 101 -25.87 -4.81 -24.72
CA ALA A 101 -26.72 -4.56 -25.89
C ALA A 101 -26.95 -5.84 -26.71
N GLU A 102 -25.90 -6.64 -26.93
CA GLU A 102 -26.00 -7.94 -27.59
C GLU A 102 -26.86 -8.92 -26.80
N ALA A 103 -26.73 -8.96 -25.47
CA ALA A 103 -27.58 -9.79 -24.62
C ALA A 103 -29.06 -9.38 -24.70
N LYS A 104 -29.35 -8.07 -24.74
CA LYS A 104 -30.71 -7.54 -24.94
C LYS A 104 -31.27 -7.93 -26.31
N ALA A 105 -30.49 -7.76 -27.38
CA ALA A 105 -30.89 -8.16 -28.73
C ALA A 105 -31.15 -9.67 -28.83
N ALA A 106 -30.27 -10.51 -28.26
CA ALA A 106 -30.47 -11.95 -28.23
C ALA A 106 -31.71 -12.37 -27.44
N ALA A 107 -32.00 -11.71 -26.31
CA ALA A 107 -33.21 -11.95 -25.53
C ALA A 107 -34.47 -11.58 -26.31
N GLU A 108 -34.45 -10.51 -27.10
CA GLU A 108 -35.57 -10.09 -27.94
C GLU A 108 -35.81 -11.07 -29.10
N VAL A 109 -34.76 -11.50 -29.80
CA VAL A 109 -34.86 -12.56 -30.83
C VAL A 109 -35.48 -13.84 -30.25
N MET A 110 -35.06 -14.25 -29.05
CA MET A 110 -35.64 -15.41 -28.36
C MET A 110 -37.12 -15.21 -28.00
N ARG A 111 -37.52 -14.00 -27.61
CA ARG A 111 -38.95 -13.66 -27.38
C ARG A 111 -39.76 -13.73 -28.66
N GLN A 112 -39.26 -13.17 -29.76
CA GLN A 112 -39.92 -13.23 -31.07
C GLN A 112 -40.09 -14.67 -31.55
N ARG A 113 -39.05 -15.52 -31.40
CA ARG A 113 -39.13 -16.95 -31.73
C ARG A 113 -40.19 -17.68 -30.90
N ARG A 114 -40.30 -17.39 -29.60
CA ARG A 114 -41.34 -17.96 -28.73
C ARG A 114 -42.74 -17.53 -29.15
N ALA A 115 -42.93 -16.25 -29.47
CA ALA A 115 -44.22 -15.73 -29.95
C ALA A 115 -44.64 -16.38 -31.28
N ALA A 116 -43.70 -16.51 -32.24
CA ALA A 116 -43.97 -17.19 -33.50
C ALA A 116 -44.35 -18.67 -33.31
N SER A 117 -43.69 -19.37 -32.38
CA SER A 117 -44.03 -20.76 -32.07
C SER A 117 -45.41 -20.93 -31.41
N GLN A 118 -45.91 -19.91 -30.70
CA GLN A 118 -47.24 -19.93 -30.08
C GLN A 118 -48.36 -19.68 -31.10
N HIS A 119 -48.05 -19.10 -32.26
CA HIS A 119 -49.03 -18.71 -33.27
C HIS A 119 -49.19 -19.75 -34.41
N MET A 120 -48.65 -20.96 -34.24
CA MET A 120 -49.01 -22.06 -35.13
C MET A 120 -50.51 -22.32 -34.97
N PRO A 121 -51.33 -22.15 -36.02
CA PRO A 121 -52.74 -22.48 -35.93
C PRO A 121 -52.84 -23.93 -35.45
N ASN A 122 -53.75 -24.21 -34.52
CA ASN A 122 -54.19 -25.55 -34.20
C ASN A 122 -54.83 -26.16 -35.46
N GLU A 123 -54.03 -26.48 -36.48
CA GLU A 123 -54.36 -27.63 -37.30
C GLU A 123 -54.35 -28.79 -36.33
N GLU A 124 -55.47 -29.51 -36.24
CA GLU A 124 -55.63 -30.71 -35.43
C GLU A 124 -54.55 -31.71 -35.82
N VAL A 125 -53.36 -31.58 -35.23
CA VAL A 125 -52.36 -32.62 -35.23
C VAL A 125 -53.01 -33.73 -34.44
N GLN A 126 -53.65 -34.66 -35.15
CA GLN A 126 -54.11 -35.93 -34.60
C GLN A 126 -52.93 -36.51 -33.84
N GLY A 127 -52.97 -36.40 -32.51
CA GLY A 127 -51.84 -36.63 -31.65
C GLY A 127 -51.36 -38.06 -31.82
N TRP A 128 -50.29 -38.24 -32.59
CA TRP A 128 -49.63 -39.53 -32.72
C TRP A 128 -48.84 -39.77 -31.44
N TYR A 129 -49.54 -40.27 -30.42
CA TYR A 129 -48.90 -40.66 -29.17
C TYR A 129 -48.15 -41.97 -29.39
N PRO A 130 -46.86 -42.03 -29.02
CA PRO A 130 -46.13 -43.30 -29.00
C PRO A 130 -46.93 -44.33 -28.18
N PRO A 131 -47.13 -45.56 -28.70
CA PRO A 131 -47.82 -46.61 -27.95
C PRO A 131 -47.08 -46.88 -26.65
N CYS A 132 -47.81 -47.09 -25.56
CA CYS A 132 -47.16 -47.45 -24.29
C CYS A 132 -46.44 -48.80 -24.43
N ASP A 133 -45.41 -49.02 -23.61
CA ASP A 133 -44.57 -50.22 -23.67
C ASP A 133 -45.36 -51.54 -23.57
N GLN A 134 -46.53 -51.51 -22.92
CA GLN A 134 -47.42 -52.67 -22.85
C GLN A 134 -48.13 -52.98 -24.17
N CYS A 135 -48.59 -51.96 -24.91
CA CYS A 135 -49.18 -52.15 -26.23
C CYS A 135 -48.13 -52.48 -27.30
N ARG A 136 -46.88 -52.03 -27.12
CA ARG A 136 -45.76 -52.39 -28.00
C ARG A 136 -45.40 -53.88 -27.92
N LYS A 137 -45.54 -54.51 -26.75
CA LYS A 137 -45.23 -55.93 -26.54
C LYS A 137 -46.30 -56.89 -27.03
N SER A 138 -47.55 -56.43 -27.21
CA SER A 138 -48.67 -57.31 -27.58
C SER A 138 -48.81 -57.60 -29.08
N GLY A 139 -47.96 -57.06 -29.96
CA GLY A 139 -47.96 -57.33 -31.41
C GLY A 139 -49.16 -56.78 -32.21
N ASP A 140 -50.30 -56.54 -31.58
CA ASP A 140 -51.49 -55.96 -32.21
C ASP A 140 -51.40 -54.43 -32.31
N SER A 141 -50.85 -53.94 -33.42
CA SER A 141 -50.58 -52.52 -33.68
C SER A 141 -51.79 -51.70 -34.15
N LYS A 142 -53.00 -51.96 -33.63
CA LYS A 142 -54.10 -50.99 -33.77
C LYS A 142 -53.91 -49.90 -32.73
N GLY A 143 -53.29 -48.80 -33.14
CA GLY A 143 -52.93 -47.66 -32.31
C GLY A 143 -54.07 -47.20 -31.40
N CYS A 144 -53.74 -46.84 -30.17
CA CYS A 144 -54.71 -46.33 -29.21
C CYS A 144 -55.23 -44.97 -29.69
N VAL A 145 -56.45 -44.92 -30.23
CA VAL A 145 -57.12 -43.66 -30.56
C VAL A 145 -57.64 -43.03 -29.27
N LEU A 146 -57.14 -41.84 -28.94
CA LEU A 146 -57.65 -41.03 -27.83
C LEU A 146 -58.89 -40.25 -28.31
N PRO A 147 -60.01 -40.25 -27.56
CA PRO A 147 -61.16 -39.40 -27.89
C PRO A 147 -60.83 -37.92 -27.67
N ASN A 148 -61.26 -37.06 -28.59
CA ASN A 148 -60.85 -35.65 -28.69
C ASN A 148 -61.16 -34.74 -27.48
N ASN A 149 -61.90 -35.20 -26.46
CA ASN A 149 -62.39 -34.34 -25.37
C ASN A 149 -62.05 -34.81 -23.94
N ALA A 150 -61.09 -35.74 -23.77
CA ALA A 150 -60.72 -36.22 -22.44
C ALA A 150 -59.53 -35.43 -21.84
N HIS A 151 -59.78 -34.60 -20.82
CA HIS A 151 -58.75 -33.85 -20.06
C HIS A 151 -57.76 -34.72 -19.27
N THR A 152 -57.92 -36.04 -19.29
CA THR A 152 -57.05 -37.00 -18.62
C THR A 152 -56.75 -38.16 -19.57
N PRO A 153 -55.49 -38.33 -20.04
CA PRO A 153 -55.16 -39.42 -20.95
C PRO A 153 -55.16 -40.75 -20.18
N THR A 154 -56.25 -41.48 -20.25
CA THR A 154 -56.36 -42.87 -19.77
C THR A 154 -56.27 -43.82 -20.96
N CYS A 155 -55.43 -44.86 -20.84
CA CYS A 155 -55.41 -45.92 -21.86
C CYS A 155 -56.63 -46.80 -21.65
N HIS A 156 -57.54 -46.86 -22.64
CA HIS A 156 -58.81 -47.57 -22.49
C HIS A 156 -58.63 -49.07 -22.19
N ARG A 157 -57.58 -49.69 -22.74
CA ARG A 157 -57.32 -51.13 -22.58
C ARG A 157 -56.74 -51.49 -21.20
N CYS A 158 -56.16 -50.54 -20.48
CA CYS A 158 -55.44 -50.79 -19.23
C CYS A 158 -56.06 -50.09 -18.01
N GLN A 159 -56.99 -49.15 -18.19
CA GLN A 159 -57.64 -48.29 -17.18
C GLN A 159 -56.72 -47.58 -16.17
N LYS A 160 -55.39 -47.68 -16.29
CA LYS A 160 -54.43 -47.00 -15.41
C LYS A 160 -54.21 -45.55 -15.87
N MET A 161 -54.33 -44.62 -14.93
CA MET A 161 -53.96 -43.20 -15.12
C MET A 161 -52.50 -43.10 -15.56
N LYS A 162 -52.24 -42.45 -16.71
CA LYS A 162 -50.92 -42.30 -17.34
C LYS A 162 -50.03 -41.25 -16.65
N VAL A 163 -50.27 -40.94 -15.36
CA VAL A 163 -49.61 -39.84 -14.64
C VAL A 163 -48.19 -40.19 -14.17
N LYS A 164 -47.82 -41.49 -14.10
CA LYS A 164 -46.49 -41.88 -13.57
C LYS A 164 -45.36 -42.05 -14.59
N CYS A 165 -45.63 -42.28 -15.88
CA CYS A 165 -44.54 -42.65 -16.80
C CYS A 165 -43.80 -41.47 -17.45
N TYR A 166 -44.40 -40.28 -17.57
CA TYR A 166 -43.74 -39.13 -18.23
C TYR A 166 -42.99 -38.22 -17.25
N PHE A 167 -43.35 -38.23 -15.95
CA PHE A 167 -42.72 -37.34 -14.96
C PHE A 167 -41.35 -37.85 -14.47
N GLU A 168 -41.14 -39.16 -14.44
CA GLU A 168 -39.84 -39.74 -14.04
C GLU A 168 -38.75 -39.53 -15.10
N VAL A 169 -39.10 -39.61 -16.40
CA VAL A 169 -38.12 -39.37 -17.47
C VAL A 169 -37.69 -37.90 -17.48
N SER A 170 -38.62 -36.93 -17.39
CA SER A 170 -38.28 -35.50 -17.33
C SER A 170 -37.47 -35.12 -16.08
N THR A 171 -37.70 -35.74 -14.92
CA THR A 171 -36.92 -35.43 -13.71
C THR A 171 -35.51 -36.00 -13.76
N VAL A 172 -35.29 -37.17 -14.39
CA VAL A 172 -33.94 -37.74 -14.58
C VAL A 172 -33.14 -36.96 -15.62
N THR A 173 -33.77 -36.53 -16.73
CA THR A 173 -33.07 -35.73 -17.77
C THR A 173 -32.73 -34.32 -17.27
N MET A 174 -33.60 -33.67 -16.48
CA MET A 174 -33.30 -32.35 -15.89
C MET A 174 -32.19 -32.42 -14.82
N LYS A 175 -32.09 -33.53 -14.06
CA LYS A 175 -30.97 -33.73 -13.11
C LYS A 175 -29.60 -33.85 -13.79
N ARG A 176 -29.52 -34.34 -15.04
CA ARG A 176 -28.26 -34.41 -15.80
C ARG A 176 -27.79 -33.04 -16.30
N LEU A 177 -28.70 -32.10 -16.56
CA LEU A 177 -28.37 -30.75 -17.05
C LEU A 177 -28.04 -29.77 -15.91
N ALA A 178 -28.57 -29.97 -14.70
CA ALA A 178 -28.25 -29.16 -13.52
C ALA A 178 -26.92 -29.54 -12.83
N SER A 179 -26.28 -30.65 -13.24
CA SER A 179 -25.00 -31.14 -12.71
C SER A 179 -23.76 -30.50 -13.37
N GLY A 180 -23.98 -29.49 -14.24
CA GLY A 180 -22.91 -28.69 -14.82
C GLY A 180 -22.10 -27.93 -13.76
N LYS A 181 -20.98 -28.53 -13.34
CA LYS A 181 -19.75 -27.87 -12.87
C LYS A 181 -19.96 -26.79 -11.79
N LYS A 182 -20.28 -27.22 -10.56
CA LYS A 182 -20.08 -26.38 -9.37
C LYS A 182 -18.58 -26.10 -9.18
N ARG A 183 -18.16 -24.86 -9.48
CA ARG A 183 -17.00 -24.27 -8.80
C ARG A 183 -17.35 -24.11 -7.33
N LYS A 184 -16.38 -24.47 -6.50
CA LYS A 184 -16.43 -24.51 -5.04
C LYS A 184 -16.40 -23.08 -4.50
N GLU A 185 -17.55 -22.53 -4.16
CA GLU A 185 -17.63 -21.36 -3.28
C GLU A 185 -17.90 -21.87 -1.87
N SER A 186 -16.94 -21.58 -0.98
CA SER A 186 -16.94 -21.97 0.42
C SER A 186 -18.01 -21.20 1.19
N GLU A 187 -18.96 -21.94 1.73
CA GLU A 187 -19.83 -21.55 2.83
C GLU A 187 -18.97 -21.14 4.04
N MET A 188 -19.02 -19.86 4.38
CA MET A 188 -18.44 -19.33 5.60
C MET A 188 -19.54 -19.37 6.67
N SER A 189 -19.58 -20.46 7.42
CA SER A 189 -20.44 -20.62 8.58
C SER A 189 -20.06 -19.60 9.65
N VAL A 190 -21.01 -18.71 9.94
CA VAL A 190 -21.00 -17.79 11.08
C VAL A 190 -21.16 -18.64 12.35
N THR A 191 -20.03 -19.01 12.94
CA THR A 191 -19.96 -19.48 14.32
C THR A 191 -19.69 -18.26 15.20
N MET A 192 -20.71 -17.81 15.93
CA MET A 192 -20.51 -16.86 17.04
C MET A 192 -19.66 -17.56 18.10
N VAL A 193 -18.36 -17.30 18.10
CA VAL A 193 -17.46 -17.64 19.20
C VAL A 193 -17.30 -16.41 20.07
N VAL A 194 -17.96 -16.44 21.22
CA VAL A 194 -17.67 -15.58 22.37
C VAL A 194 -16.22 -15.86 22.79
N MET A 195 -15.31 -14.91 22.55
CA MET A 195 -13.95 -14.99 23.09
C MET A 195 -13.81 -14.05 24.28
N SER A 196 -13.73 -14.70 25.45
CA SER A 196 -13.30 -14.15 26.71
C SER A 196 -11.91 -13.51 26.61
N LEU A 197 -11.77 -12.35 27.26
CA LEU A 197 -10.52 -11.66 27.56
C LEU A 197 -9.58 -12.58 28.38
N ARG A 198 -8.44 -13.01 27.82
CA ARG A 198 -7.28 -13.43 28.63
C ARG A 198 -6.01 -13.58 27.78
N GLY A 199 -4.94 -12.92 28.22
CA GLY A 199 -3.56 -13.25 27.82
C GLY A 199 -2.74 -12.07 27.29
N GLY A 200 -2.49 -11.07 28.14
CA GLY A 200 -1.56 -9.99 27.81
C GLY A 200 -0.11 -10.48 27.83
N GLU A 201 0.56 -10.40 26.67
CA GLU A 201 1.99 -10.64 26.53
C GLU A 201 2.76 -9.37 26.93
N LYS A 202 3.55 -9.49 28.00
CA LYS A 202 4.31 -8.39 28.60
C LYS A 202 5.56 -8.10 27.77
N HIS A 203 5.50 -7.12 26.86
CA HIS A 203 6.70 -6.54 26.29
C HIS A 203 7.35 -5.54 27.26
N LYS A 204 8.60 -5.84 27.65
CA LYS A 204 9.51 -4.94 28.35
C LYS A 204 9.70 -3.66 27.53
N ARG A 205 9.08 -2.55 27.96
CA ARG A 205 9.42 -1.20 27.49
C ARG A 205 10.79 -0.83 28.03
N THR A 206 11.77 -0.75 27.14
CA THR A 206 13.05 -0.08 27.38
C THR A 206 12.77 1.41 27.58
N ARG A 207 12.89 1.90 28.82
CA ARG A 207 12.89 3.34 29.14
C ARG A 207 14.08 3.99 28.44
N ARG A 208 13.81 4.81 27.43
CA ARG A 208 14.74 5.89 27.03
C ARG A 208 14.53 7.03 28.02
N ALA A 209 15.58 7.38 28.76
CA ALA A 209 15.65 8.64 29.46
C ALA A 209 15.65 9.76 28.41
N VAL A 210 14.55 10.50 28.32
CA VAL A 210 14.48 11.78 27.62
C VAL A 210 14.86 12.82 28.66
N ALA A 211 15.97 13.50 28.41
CA ALA A 211 16.44 14.61 29.23
C ALA A 211 15.42 15.76 29.21
N ASP A 212 15.22 16.29 30.41
CA ASP A 212 14.50 17.50 30.82
C ASP A 212 14.07 18.47 29.71
N ALA A 213 12.80 18.36 29.31
CA ALA A 213 12.05 19.50 28.81
C ALA A 213 11.51 20.24 30.04
N ALA A 214 12.17 21.34 30.42
CA ALA A 214 11.68 22.27 31.41
C ALA A 214 10.21 22.59 31.11
N SER A 215 9.32 22.24 32.03
CA SER A 215 7.89 22.45 31.87
C SER A 215 7.64 23.94 31.68
N ASN A 216 6.75 24.30 30.74
CA ASN A 216 6.38 25.70 30.49
C ASN A 216 5.82 26.42 31.76
N GLU A 217 5.45 25.68 32.80
CA GLU A 217 5.14 26.19 34.14
C GLU A 217 6.34 26.90 34.80
N GLU A 218 7.56 26.36 34.69
CA GLU A 218 8.76 26.91 35.36
C GLU A 218 9.23 28.22 34.71
N ILE A 219 9.00 28.38 33.39
CA ILE A 219 9.25 29.62 32.66
C ILE A 219 8.20 30.70 32.99
N LYS A 220 6.94 30.31 33.25
CA LYS A 220 5.89 31.24 33.68
C LYS A 220 6.11 31.75 35.10
N GLU A 221 6.62 30.91 36.00
CA GLU A 221 6.95 31.31 37.37
C GLU A 221 8.19 32.24 37.42
N ALA A 222 9.19 31.99 36.57
CA ALA A 222 10.38 32.86 36.46
C ALA A 222 10.08 34.25 35.86
N LEU A 223 9.01 34.40 35.08
CA LEU A 223 8.51 35.69 34.57
C LEU A 223 7.53 36.38 35.53
N GLY A 224 7.46 35.93 36.78
CA GLY A 224 6.66 36.53 37.83
C GLY A 224 6.84 38.05 37.91
N GLY A 225 5.78 38.79 37.54
CA GLY A 225 5.56 40.13 38.09
C GLY A 225 5.20 41.26 37.12
N PHE A 226 5.17 41.08 35.80
CA PHE A 226 4.83 42.16 34.86
C PHE A 226 3.66 41.80 33.93
N LEU A 227 2.50 41.52 34.50
CA LEU A 227 1.23 41.65 33.76
C LEU A 227 0.43 42.76 34.41
N VAL A 228 0.71 43.99 33.97
CA VAL A 228 -0.16 45.14 34.20
C VAL A 228 -1.50 44.82 33.53
N ALA A 229 -2.52 44.54 34.34
CA ALA A 229 -3.89 44.32 33.89
C ALA A 229 -4.44 45.60 33.28
N GLY A 230 -4.17 45.80 31.99
CA GLY A 230 -4.74 46.89 31.19
C GLY A 230 -6.18 46.56 30.76
N PRO A 231 -7.09 47.55 30.72
CA PRO A 231 -8.50 47.35 30.37
C PRO A 231 -8.64 47.19 28.84
N SER A 232 -8.33 46.01 28.32
CA SER A 232 -8.61 45.69 26.92
C SER A 232 -8.83 44.18 26.75
N MET A 233 -9.89 43.65 27.35
CA MET A 233 -10.35 42.28 27.11
C MET A 233 -11.65 42.27 26.31
N ARG A 234 -11.64 42.92 25.14
CA ARG A 234 -12.53 42.52 24.05
C ARG A 234 -11.64 41.96 22.95
N PRO A 235 -11.63 40.62 22.74
CA PRO A 235 -10.87 40.04 21.65
C PRO A 235 -11.36 40.66 20.34
N ASP A 236 -10.40 41.11 19.53
CA ASP A 236 -10.63 41.67 18.21
C ASP A 236 -11.62 40.76 17.45
N PRO A 237 -12.73 41.30 16.90
CA PRO A 237 -13.66 40.52 16.10
C PRO A 237 -12.98 39.68 15.00
N VAL A 238 -11.86 40.17 14.44
CA VAL A 238 -11.08 39.41 13.45
C VAL A 238 -10.42 38.18 14.07
N MET A 239 -9.87 38.30 15.29
CA MET A 239 -9.29 37.15 16.00
C MET A 239 -10.34 36.07 16.31
N GLN A 240 -11.57 36.45 16.64
CA GLN A 240 -12.64 35.49 16.92
C GLN A 240 -13.03 34.66 15.69
N VAL A 241 -13.07 35.30 14.50
CA VAL A 241 -13.36 34.59 13.24
C VAL A 241 -12.22 33.65 12.87
N LEU A 242 -10.97 34.07 13.06
CA LEU A 242 -9.81 33.23 12.78
C LEU A 242 -9.74 32.02 13.73
N ASP A 243 -10.03 32.22 15.01
CA ASP A 243 -10.04 31.14 16.01
C ASP A 243 -11.15 30.11 15.71
N TRP A 244 -12.33 30.58 15.29
CA TRP A 244 -13.40 29.72 14.82
C TRP A 244 -13.01 28.89 13.58
N GLN A 245 -12.46 29.54 12.54
CA GLN A 245 -12.02 28.85 11.32
C GLN A 245 -10.90 27.85 11.61
N LEU A 246 -9.98 28.20 12.50
CA LEU A 246 -8.92 27.30 12.93
C LEU A 246 -9.51 26.06 13.65
N GLY A 247 -10.53 26.26 14.48
CA GLY A 247 -11.28 25.17 15.11
C GLY A 247 -11.94 24.22 14.11
N GLU A 248 -12.56 24.75 13.05
CA GLU A 248 -13.16 23.93 11.98
C GLU A 248 -12.11 23.10 11.22
N VAL A 249 -10.96 23.71 10.90
CA VAL A 249 -9.86 23.02 10.22
C VAL A 249 -9.28 21.91 11.11
N ILE A 250 -9.06 22.18 12.40
CA ILE A 250 -8.59 21.17 13.35
C ILE A 250 -9.57 20.01 13.45
N ALA A 251 -10.87 20.29 13.56
CA ALA A 251 -11.90 19.25 13.60
C ALA A 251 -11.91 18.38 12.33
N ALA A 252 -11.74 18.99 11.15
CA ALA A 252 -11.64 18.26 9.89
C ALA A 252 -10.39 17.36 9.82
N ILE A 253 -9.25 17.84 10.31
CA ILE A 253 -8.00 17.07 10.40
C ILE A 253 -8.18 15.87 11.33
N ASP A 254 -8.82 16.06 12.49
CA ASP A 254 -9.09 14.98 13.45
C ASP A 254 -10.04 13.92 12.88
N CYS A 255 -11.10 14.33 12.17
CA CYS A 255 -12.00 13.42 11.45
C CYS A 255 -11.25 12.58 10.42
N ASN A 256 -10.46 13.21 9.55
CA ASN A 256 -9.65 12.53 8.54
C ASN A 256 -8.64 11.57 9.18
N THR A 257 -8.03 11.97 10.29
CA THR A 257 -7.06 11.12 11.03
C THR A 257 -7.73 9.86 11.58
N ARG A 258 -8.96 9.96 12.11
CA ARG A 258 -9.74 8.80 12.56
C ARG A 258 -10.12 7.88 11.42
N GLU A 259 -10.54 8.42 10.27
CA GLU A 259 -10.86 7.60 9.09
C GLU A 259 -9.63 6.84 8.57
N LEU A 260 -8.47 7.49 8.51
CA LEU A 260 -7.22 6.83 8.13
C LEU A 260 -6.82 5.73 9.12
N ALA A 261 -6.97 5.97 10.43
CA ALA A 261 -6.72 4.94 11.44
C ALA A 261 -7.68 3.74 11.30
N TRP A 262 -8.95 4.00 11.00
CA TRP A 262 -9.95 2.96 10.75
C TRP A 262 -9.61 2.14 9.50
N LEU A 263 -9.26 2.81 8.39
CA LEU A 263 -8.83 2.14 7.15
C LEU A 263 -7.57 1.31 7.35
N ARG A 264 -6.60 1.81 8.13
CA ARG A 264 -5.39 1.07 8.49
C ARG A 264 -5.73 -0.21 9.25
N GLY A 265 -6.60 -0.13 10.26
CA GLY A 265 -7.06 -1.32 10.99
C GLY A 265 -7.76 -2.34 10.09
N LYS A 266 -8.51 -1.89 9.08
CA LYS A 266 -9.14 -2.76 8.08
C LYS A 266 -8.10 -3.47 7.20
N MET A 267 -7.08 -2.74 6.75
CA MET A 267 -5.97 -3.32 6.00
C MET A 267 -5.18 -4.34 6.82
N ASP A 268 -4.87 -4.03 8.08
CA ASP A 268 -4.18 -4.95 8.99
C ASP A 268 -4.99 -6.25 9.17
N GLY A 269 -6.32 -6.16 9.25
CA GLY A 269 -7.22 -7.32 9.24
C GLY A 269 -7.10 -8.18 7.97
N PHE A 270 -7.10 -7.56 6.79
CA PHE A 270 -6.88 -8.26 5.53
C PHE A 270 -5.49 -8.92 5.46
N THR A 271 -4.45 -8.23 5.92
CA THR A 271 -3.08 -8.76 5.98
C THR A 271 -3.00 -9.98 6.90
N TRP A 272 -3.65 -9.92 8.06
CA TRP A 272 -3.73 -11.06 8.98
C TRP A 272 -4.46 -12.26 8.36
N GLU A 273 -5.58 -12.02 7.68
CA GLU A 273 -6.36 -13.08 7.05
C GLU A 273 -5.60 -13.75 5.89
N MET A 274 -4.89 -12.95 5.08
CA MET A 274 -3.99 -13.45 4.04
C MET A 274 -2.89 -14.33 4.63
N LYS A 275 -2.26 -13.89 5.73
CA LYS A 275 -1.23 -14.67 6.43
C LYS A 275 -1.79 -16.00 6.94
N ARG A 276 -2.97 -15.97 7.56
CA ARG A 276 -3.67 -17.18 8.04
C ARG A 276 -3.92 -18.19 6.93
N MET A 277 -4.35 -17.74 5.75
CA MET A 277 -4.57 -18.61 4.58
C MET A 277 -3.27 -19.20 4.03
N ALA A 278 -2.18 -18.44 4.02
CA ALA A 278 -0.86 -18.92 3.62
C ALA A 278 -0.35 -20.02 4.56
N ASP A 279 -0.47 -19.82 5.87
CA ASP A 279 -0.06 -20.80 6.88
C ASP A 279 -0.87 -22.10 6.78
N HIS A 280 -2.19 -22.00 6.58
CA HIS A 280 -3.06 -23.15 6.38
C HIS A 280 -2.73 -23.91 5.06
N SER A 281 -2.26 -23.22 4.03
CA SER A 281 -1.87 -23.85 2.77
C SER A 281 -0.57 -24.64 2.92
N ASN A 282 0.39 -24.10 3.69
CA ASN A 282 1.65 -24.79 4.00
C ASN A 282 1.46 -26.02 4.89
N GLN A 283 0.48 -26.00 5.80
CA GLN A 283 0.19 -27.17 6.63
C GLN A 283 -0.46 -28.31 5.82
N LYS A 284 -1.21 -27.98 4.77
CA LYS A 284 -1.90 -28.96 3.91
C LYS A 284 -0.95 -29.67 2.93
N SER A 285 0.17 -29.06 2.57
CA SER A 285 1.21 -29.69 1.74
C SER A 285 2.18 -30.59 2.53
N LYS A 286 2.24 -30.49 3.86
CA LYS A 286 3.12 -31.32 4.70
C LYS A 286 2.54 -32.67 5.13
N GLY A 287 1.25 -32.93 4.88
CA GLY A 287 0.60 -34.19 5.24
C GLY A 287 0.45 -35.13 4.05
N ARG A 288 1.49 -35.95 3.78
CA ARG A 288 1.53 -37.23 3.02
C ARG A 288 2.83 -37.48 2.23
N ALA A 289 3.97 -36.93 2.65
CA ALA A 289 5.22 -37.61 2.35
C ALA A 289 5.27 -38.85 3.24
N ARG A 290 4.82 -39.99 2.69
CA ARG A 290 5.11 -41.31 3.24
C ARG A 290 6.65 -41.40 3.29
N PRO A 291 7.28 -41.80 4.39
CA PRO A 291 8.73 -41.97 4.43
C PRO A 291 9.07 -43.04 3.39
N GLU A 292 9.62 -42.61 2.25
CA GLU A 292 10.43 -43.47 1.40
C GLU A 292 11.71 -43.69 2.18
N GLU A 293 11.94 -44.94 2.54
CA GLU A 293 13.16 -45.42 3.18
C GLU A 293 14.33 -45.03 2.28
N THR A 294 15.07 -44.01 2.68
CA THR A 294 16.33 -43.63 2.03
C THR A 294 17.36 -44.68 2.39
N GLU A 295 17.74 -45.48 1.40
CA GLU A 295 18.95 -46.28 1.42
C GLU A 295 20.14 -45.34 1.65
N GLU A 296 20.87 -45.59 2.74
CA GLU A 296 22.12 -44.92 3.08
C GLU A 296 23.18 -45.30 2.05
N GLU A 297 23.46 -44.43 1.08
CA GLU A 297 24.74 -44.47 0.38
C GLU A 297 25.77 -43.66 1.18
N GLU A 298 26.68 -44.38 1.82
CA GLU A 298 27.89 -43.84 2.45
C GLU A 298 28.77 -43.15 1.40
N GLU A 299 28.64 -41.83 1.27
CA GLU A 299 29.61 -41.02 0.54
C GLU A 299 30.85 -40.82 1.41
N LYS A 300 31.79 -41.75 1.21
CA LYS A 300 33.12 -41.80 1.79
C LYS A 300 33.96 -40.61 1.26
N SER A 301 34.04 -39.53 2.02
CA SER A 301 34.97 -38.44 1.74
C SER A 301 36.37 -38.78 2.27
N ASP A 302 37.27 -39.17 1.36
CA ASP A 302 38.70 -39.30 1.63
C ASP A 302 39.32 -37.90 1.79
N ASN A 303 39.71 -37.56 3.02
CA ASN A 303 40.55 -36.42 3.32
C ASN A 303 41.99 -36.72 2.89
N MET A 304 42.36 -36.26 1.70
CA MET A 304 43.74 -36.19 1.24
C MET A 304 44.32 -34.84 1.64
N SER A 305 45.00 -34.80 2.78
CA SER A 305 45.81 -33.66 3.23
C SER A 305 47.26 -33.88 2.79
N ASP A 306 47.63 -33.30 1.65
CA ASP A 306 49.02 -33.12 1.23
C ASP A 306 49.22 -31.67 0.78
N ALA A 307 49.99 -30.91 1.54
CA ALA A 307 50.70 -29.73 1.07
C ALA A 307 51.79 -29.35 2.09
N ASP A 308 52.94 -29.99 1.94
CA ASP A 308 54.25 -29.40 2.24
C ASP A 308 54.59 -28.36 1.17
N GLU A 309 54.90 -27.12 1.57
CA GLU A 309 56.09 -26.29 1.20
C GLU A 309 55.95 -24.85 1.72
#